data_AF-A0A261RDD8-F1
#
_entry.id   AF-A0A261RDD8-F1
#
_cell.length_a   1.000
_cell.length_b   1.000
_cell.length_c   1.000
_cell.angle_alpha   90.00
_cell.angle_beta   90.00
_cell.angle_gamma   90.00
#
_symmetry.space_group_name_H-M   'P 1'
#
loop_
_entity.id
_entity.type
_entity.pdbx_description
1 polymer ?
#
loop_
_entity_poly.entity_id
_entity_poly.type
_entity_poly.pdbx_seq_one_letter_code
_entity_poly.pdbx_strand_id
1 'polypeptide(L)'
;MTPAAAPALLRRTDEIRSILRTLSHRQSGVYVCNALAEPDSDACESRILGPDWRLPHFFWRPEDIRHCPAHLRDLLPAGEILLDFSAVTPQGDEVRFRVARSMTVHFPDSSAALLSGFPDVVQYLPAERPVEA
;
A
#
# COMPACT_ATOMS: atom_id res chain seq x y z
N MET A 1 6.76 15.38 -27.67
CA MET A 1 6.54 15.28 -26.21
C MET A 1 5.06 15.07 -26.00
N THR A 2 4.63 13.82 -25.85
CA THR A 2 3.26 13.49 -25.46
C THR A 2 3.07 13.97 -24.02
N PRO A 3 1.97 14.65 -23.66
CA PRO A 3 1.76 15.06 -22.28
C PRO A 3 1.68 13.82 -21.40
N ALA A 4 2.59 13.72 -20.42
CA ALA A 4 2.51 12.71 -19.37
C ALA A 4 1.12 12.79 -18.74
N ALA A 5 0.47 11.64 -18.58
CA ALA A 5 -0.86 11.59 -17.97
C ALA A 5 -0.82 12.25 -16.58
N ALA A 6 -1.77 13.13 -16.30
CA ALA A 6 -1.88 13.73 -14.97
C ALA A 6 -2.36 12.66 -13.97
N PRO A 7 -1.80 12.60 -12.75
CA PRO A 7 -2.26 11.66 -11.74
C PRO A 7 -3.71 11.96 -11.33
N ALA A 8 -4.55 10.93 -11.32
CA ALA A 8 -5.91 10.99 -10.83
C ALA A 8 -5.95 10.82 -9.30
N LEU A 9 -6.86 11.54 -8.64
CA LEU A 9 -7.11 11.40 -7.20
C LEU A 9 -8.41 10.63 -6.98
N LEU A 10 -8.29 9.40 -6.48
CA LEU A 10 -9.43 8.54 -6.13
C LEU A 10 -9.77 8.75 -4.66
N ARG A 11 -11.05 8.95 -4.37
CA ARG A 11 -11.55 9.18 -2.99
C ARG A 11 -12.74 8.29 -2.64
N ARG A 12 -13.39 7.69 -3.65
CA ARG A 12 -14.56 6.87 -3.38
C ARG A 12 -14.14 5.50 -2.86
N THR A 13 -14.86 5.00 -1.87
CA THR A 13 -14.55 3.73 -1.22
C THR A 13 -14.55 2.54 -2.19
N ASP A 14 -15.43 2.55 -3.20
CA ASP A 14 -15.49 1.52 -4.24
C ASP A 14 -14.27 1.55 -5.18
N GLU A 15 -13.80 2.73 -5.55
CA GLU A 15 -12.58 2.91 -6.35
C GLU A 15 -11.35 2.43 -5.57
N ILE A 16 -11.21 2.87 -4.32
CA ILE A 16 -10.10 2.50 -3.43
C ILE A 16 -10.09 0.98 -3.19
N ARG A 17 -11.25 0.38 -2.93
CA ARG A 17 -11.40 -1.08 -2.79
C ARG A 17 -10.97 -1.81 -4.05
N SER A 18 -11.35 -1.30 -5.22
CA SER A 18 -10.97 -1.89 -6.50
C SER A 18 -9.46 -1.86 -6.70
N ILE A 19 -8.82 -0.71 -6.42
CA ILE A 19 -7.35 -0.58 -6.49
C ILE A 19 -6.65 -1.52 -5.51
N LEU A 20 -7.06 -1.57 -4.25
CA LEU A 20 -6.47 -2.47 -3.26
C LEU A 20 -6.62 -3.95 -3.65
N ARG A 21 -7.72 -4.31 -4.31
CA ARG A 21 -7.91 -5.66 -4.88
C ARG A 21 -7.01 -5.92 -6.08
N THR A 22 -6.76 -4.92 -6.93
CA THR A 22 -5.77 -5.06 -8.01
C THR A 22 -4.37 -5.27 -7.43
N LEU A 23 -3.99 -4.48 -6.43
CA LEU A 23 -2.69 -4.56 -5.78
C LEU A 23 -2.48 -5.85 -4.96
N SER A 24 -3.53 -6.61 -4.64
CA SER A 24 -3.38 -7.94 -4.04
C SER A 24 -2.89 -9.00 -5.02
N HIS A 25 -2.79 -8.68 -6.32
CA HIS A 25 -2.21 -9.58 -7.29
C HIS A 25 -0.72 -9.79 -7.02
N ARG A 26 -0.22 -11.03 -7.18
CA ARG A 26 1.17 -11.40 -6.87
C ARG A 26 2.23 -10.68 -7.69
N GLN A 27 1.84 -10.12 -8.84
CA GLN A 27 2.75 -9.38 -9.72
C GLN A 27 2.80 -7.87 -9.39
N SER A 28 2.00 -7.41 -8.42
CA SER A 28 2.05 -6.02 -7.99
C SER A 28 3.28 -5.81 -7.12
N GLY A 29 4.07 -4.80 -7.42
CA GLY A 29 5.14 -4.35 -6.53
C GLY A 29 4.55 -3.40 -5.49
N VAL A 30 4.79 -3.64 -4.20
CA VAL A 30 4.33 -2.73 -3.12
C VAL A 30 5.48 -2.48 -2.16
N TYR A 31 5.75 -1.20 -1.91
CA TYR A 31 6.76 -0.73 -0.97
C TYR A 31 6.09 0.16 0.07
N VAL A 32 6.45 -0.05 1.33
CA VAL A 32 5.91 0.70 2.46
C VAL A 32 7.06 1.32 3.22
N CYS A 33 7.01 2.63 3.42
CA CYS A 33 7.93 3.33 4.31
C CYS A 33 7.15 4.14 5.36
N ASN A 34 7.83 4.52 6.42
CA ASN A 34 7.31 5.53 7.33
C ASN A 34 7.46 6.90 6.68
N ALA A 35 6.37 7.66 6.57
CA ALA A 35 6.36 8.96 5.93
C ALA A 35 7.23 10.02 6.63
N LEU A 36 7.63 9.76 7.88
CA LEU A 36 8.53 10.61 8.66
C LEU A 36 9.99 10.14 8.64
N ALA A 37 10.28 9.01 8.00
CA ALA A 37 11.64 8.48 7.86
C ALA A 37 12.34 9.05 6.63
N GLU A 38 13.68 9.01 6.64
CA GLU A 38 14.50 9.41 5.48
C GLU A 38 14.15 8.53 4.26
N PRO A 39 13.96 9.13 3.07
CA PRO A 39 13.28 8.49 1.92
C PRO A 39 13.99 7.26 1.33
N ASP A 40 15.29 7.09 1.58
CA ASP A 40 16.10 6.01 1.00
C ASP A 40 16.45 4.87 1.96
N SER A 41 16.17 5.01 3.27
CA SER A 41 16.71 4.06 4.26
C SER A 41 15.71 3.03 4.79
N ASP A 42 14.41 3.22 4.58
CA ASP A 42 13.39 2.53 5.40
C ASP A 42 12.17 1.99 4.61
N ALA A 43 12.29 1.85 3.29
CA ALA A 43 11.26 1.20 2.49
C ALA A 43 11.32 -0.33 2.65
N CYS A 44 10.18 -0.94 2.96
CA CYS A 44 10.04 -2.38 3.08
C CYS A 44 9.15 -2.91 1.95
N GLU A 45 9.68 -3.86 1.17
CA GLU A 45 8.88 -4.60 0.21
C GLU A 45 7.79 -5.37 0.95
N SER A 46 6.56 -5.23 0.46
CA SER A 46 5.36 -5.65 1.13
C SER A 46 4.39 -6.27 0.12
N ARG A 47 3.36 -6.92 0.65
CA ARG A 47 2.26 -7.47 -0.15
C ARG A 47 0.94 -7.09 0.45
N ILE A 48 0.03 -6.58 -0.38
CA ILE A 48 -1.37 -6.44 -0.02
C ILE A 48 -2.00 -7.84 -0.16
N LEU A 49 -2.64 -8.31 0.91
CA LEU A 49 -3.34 -9.59 0.94
C LEU A 49 -4.78 -9.43 0.44
N GLY A 50 -5.35 -8.24 0.62
CA GLY A 50 -6.63 -7.85 0.05
C GLY A 50 -7.47 -6.97 1.00
N PRO A 51 -8.50 -6.30 0.47
CA PRO A 51 -9.45 -5.55 1.29
C PRO A 51 -10.39 -6.49 2.06
N ASP A 52 -10.74 -6.11 3.29
CA ASP A 52 -11.80 -6.74 4.06
C ASP A 52 -13.13 -6.57 3.33
N TRP A 53 -13.91 -7.63 3.19
CA TRP A 53 -15.14 -7.64 2.38
C TRP A 53 -16.26 -6.76 2.96
N ARG A 54 -16.22 -6.44 4.26
CA ARG A 54 -17.30 -5.73 4.95
C ARG A 54 -16.91 -4.33 5.42
N LEU A 55 -15.70 -4.17 5.94
CA LEU A 55 -15.21 -2.94 6.51
C LEU A 55 -14.23 -2.24 5.55
N PRO A 56 -14.03 -0.91 5.68
CA PRO A 56 -13.03 -0.18 4.89
C PRO A 56 -11.64 -0.40 5.47
N HIS A 57 -11.19 -1.66 5.49
CA HIS A 57 -9.85 -2.05 5.93
C HIS A 57 -9.22 -2.97 4.89
N PHE A 58 -7.89 -3.08 4.90
CA PHE A 58 -7.18 -4.06 4.09
C PHE A 58 -6.04 -4.68 4.88
N PHE A 59 -5.73 -5.92 4.49
CA PHE A 59 -4.65 -6.69 5.07
C PHE A 59 -3.41 -6.58 4.18
N TRP A 60 -2.25 -6.46 4.81
CA TRP A 60 -0.96 -6.48 4.12
C TRP A 60 0.10 -7.09 5.03
N ARG A 61 1.25 -7.44 4.47
CA ARG A 61 2.40 -7.88 5.26
C ARG A 61 3.71 -7.52 4.55
N PRO A 62 4.78 -7.21 5.30
CA PRO A 62 6.14 -7.22 4.77
C PRO A 62 6.49 -8.57 4.16
N GLU A 63 7.30 -8.60 3.11
CA GLU A 63 7.86 -9.85 2.57
C GLU A 63 8.82 -10.51 3.56
N ASP A 64 9.69 -9.72 4.20
CA ASP A 64 10.51 -10.16 5.33
C ASP A 64 10.30 -9.26 6.55
N ILE A 65 9.47 -9.73 7.48
CA ILE A 65 9.16 -9.03 8.73
C ILE A 65 10.39 -8.78 9.61
N ARG A 66 11.48 -9.55 9.46
CA ARG A 66 12.70 -9.40 10.25
C ARG A 66 13.56 -8.24 9.75
N HIS A 67 13.50 -7.97 8.45
CA HIS A 67 14.17 -6.86 7.77
C HIS A 67 13.29 -5.61 7.65
N CYS A 68 12.02 -5.71 8.06
CA CYS A 68 11.16 -4.55 8.19
C CYS A 68 11.73 -3.63 9.30
N PRO A 69 11.87 -2.32 9.04
CA PRO A 69 12.42 -1.37 10.01
C PRO A 69 11.79 -1.52 11.40
N ALA A 70 12.59 -1.34 12.46
CA ALA A 70 12.14 -1.53 13.83
C ALA A 70 10.89 -0.70 14.19
N HIS A 71 10.72 0.47 13.57
CA HIS A 71 9.54 1.32 13.76
C HIS A 71 8.23 0.75 13.16
N LEU A 72 8.31 -0.24 12.27
CA LEU A 72 7.17 -1.05 11.81
C LEU A 72 6.97 -2.30 12.67
N ARG A 73 8.02 -2.76 13.38
CA ARG A 73 8.00 -3.92 14.29
C ARG A 73 7.49 -3.56 15.69
N ASP A 74 7.85 -2.40 16.21
CA ASP A 74 7.46 -1.88 17.52
C ASP A 74 6.26 -0.95 17.38
N LEU A 75 5.08 -1.52 17.15
CA LEU A 75 3.80 -0.81 17.24
C LEU A 75 3.47 -0.49 18.72
N LEU A 76 4.30 0.33 19.38
CA LEU A 76 4.15 0.84 20.75
C LEU A 76 3.50 2.26 20.76
N PRO A 77 2.91 2.71 21.88
CA PRO A 77 1.56 3.27 21.90
C PRO A 77 1.42 4.81 21.89
N ALA A 78 2.36 5.59 21.33
CA ALA A 78 2.34 7.05 21.53
C ALA A 78 2.75 7.94 20.34
N GLY A 79 2.52 7.52 19.09
CA GLY A 79 2.75 8.38 17.92
C GLY A 79 1.90 8.02 16.71
N GLU A 80 1.42 9.04 15.99
CA GLU A 80 0.74 8.93 14.70
C GLU A 80 1.74 8.51 13.61
N ILE A 81 2.06 7.22 13.54
CA ILE A 81 2.87 6.71 12.43
C ILE A 81 2.01 6.72 11.17
N LEU A 82 2.42 7.54 10.20
CA LEU A 82 1.82 7.60 8.87
C LEU A 82 2.65 6.74 7.93
N LEU A 83 2.02 5.76 7.31
CA LEU A 83 2.66 4.86 6.36
C LEU A 83 2.44 5.37 4.95
N ASP A 84 3.50 5.49 4.16
CA ASP A 84 3.45 5.83 2.75
C ASP A 84 3.60 4.54 1.92
N PHE A 85 2.59 4.27 1.10
CA PHE A 85 2.55 3.13 0.20
C PHE A 85 2.84 3.62 -1.20
N SER A 86 3.87 3.05 -1.82
CA SER A 86 4.17 3.19 -3.24
C SER A 86 4.04 1.83 -3.90
N ALA A 87 3.21 1.74 -4.94
CA ALA A 87 2.89 0.48 -5.58
C ALA A 87 2.79 0.61 -7.10
N VAL A 88 2.97 -0.52 -7.78
CA VAL A 88 2.79 -0.68 -9.22
C VAL A 88 1.82 -1.83 -9.46
N THR A 89 0.77 -1.60 -10.23
CA THR A 89 -0.20 -2.64 -10.62
C THR A 89 0.43 -3.63 -11.60
N PRO A 90 -0.16 -4.81 -11.82
CA PRO A 90 0.32 -5.74 -12.86
C PRO A 90 0.34 -5.14 -14.27
N GLN A 91 -0.46 -4.09 -14.51
CA GLN A 91 -0.54 -3.35 -15.77
C GLN A 91 0.51 -2.23 -15.87
N GLY A 92 1.30 -2.00 -14.82
CA GLY A 92 2.32 -0.95 -14.76
C GLY A 92 1.81 0.40 -14.25
N ASP A 93 0.56 0.50 -13.79
CA ASP A 93 0.03 1.76 -13.25
C ASP A 93 0.67 2.04 -11.89
N GLU A 94 1.09 3.28 -11.66
CA GLU A 94 1.62 3.69 -10.37
C GLU A 94 0.49 4.10 -9.43
N VAL A 95 0.61 3.67 -8.18
CA VAL A 95 -0.37 3.94 -7.12
C VAL A 95 0.37 4.41 -5.88
N ARG A 96 -0.04 5.56 -5.32
CA ARG A 96 0.49 6.07 -4.06
C ARG A 96 -0.62 6.45 -3.09
N PHE A 97 -0.48 6.08 -1.83
CA PHE A 97 -1.43 6.46 -0.81
C PHE A 97 -0.81 6.41 0.59
N ARG A 98 -1.47 7.05 1.55
CA ARG A 98 -1.05 7.05 2.94
C ARG A 98 -2.13 6.52 3.84
N VAL A 99 -1.71 5.79 4.87
CA VAL A 99 -2.63 5.30 5.90
C VAL A 99 -2.07 5.57 7.28
N ALA A 100 -2.98 5.82 8.21
CA ALA A 100 -2.64 5.87 9.62
C ALA A 100 -2.22 4.48 10.13
N ARG A 101 -1.80 4.42 11.39
CA ARG A 101 -1.26 3.24 12.07
C ARG A 101 -2.03 1.95 11.76
N SER A 102 -1.26 0.90 11.47
CA SER A 102 -1.79 -0.46 11.27
C SER A 102 -1.82 -1.25 12.56
N MET A 103 -2.74 -2.22 12.65
CA MET A 103 -2.83 -3.17 13.75
C MET A 103 -2.27 -4.53 13.32
N THR A 104 -1.50 -5.20 14.18
CA THR A 104 -1.08 -6.58 13.93
C THR A 104 -2.24 -7.53 14.23
N VAL A 105 -2.52 -8.43 13.29
CA VAL A 105 -3.48 -9.52 13.41
C VAL A 105 -2.71 -10.83 13.33
N HIS A 106 -2.93 -11.69 14.33
CA HIS A 106 -2.36 -13.04 14.35
C HIS A 106 -3.40 -14.06 13.93
N PHE A 107 -2.97 -15.03 13.13
CA PHE A 107 -3.81 -16.11 12.64
C PHE A 107 -3.53 -17.42 13.40
N PRO A 108 -4.47 -18.38 13.39
CA PRO A 108 -4.29 -19.66 14.08
C PRO A 108 -3.11 -20.49 13.59
N ASP A 109 -2.65 -20.26 12.36
CA ASP A 109 -1.48 -20.91 11.75
C ASP A 109 -0.14 -20.27 12.19
N SER A 110 -0.17 -19.43 13.22
CA SER A 110 0.98 -18.65 13.73
C SER A 110 1.51 -17.61 12.75
N SER A 111 0.84 -17.37 11.62
CA SER A 111 1.17 -16.25 10.74
C SER A 111 0.62 -14.93 11.29
N ALA A 112 1.14 -13.82 10.78
CA ALA A 112 0.69 -12.48 11.13
C ALA A 112 0.52 -11.62 9.86
N ALA A 113 -0.43 -10.69 9.93
CA ALA A 113 -0.60 -9.62 8.95
C ALA A 113 -0.83 -8.30 9.68
N LEU A 114 -0.67 -7.21 8.94
CA LEU A 114 -1.01 -5.86 9.35
C LEU A 114 -2.38 -5.49 8.74
N LEU A 115 -3.22 -4.87 9.54
CA LEU A 115 -4.53 -4.37 9.17
C LEU A 115 -4.51 -2.85 9.20
N SER A 116 -4.79 -2.23 8.06
CA SER A 116 -4.92 -0.77 7.93
C SER A 116 -6.34 -0.41 7.55
N GLY A 117 -6.78 0.79 7.94
CA GLY A 117 -7.94 1.43 7.33
C GLY A 117 -7.67 1.79 5.87
N PHE A 118 -8.72 1.96 5.08
CA PHE A 118 -8.60 2.51 3.74
C PHE A 118 -7.98 3.92 3.79
N PRO A 119 -7.13 4.29 2.81
CA PRO A 119 -6.67 5.66 2.68
C PRO A 119 -7.83 6.61 2.34
N ASP A 120 -7.74 7.87 2.76
CA ASP A 120 -8.72 8.90 2.38
C ASP A 120 -8.60 9.29 0.90
N VAL A 121 -7.40 9.16 0.35
CA VAL A 121 -7.10 9.49 -1.05
C VAL A 121 -6.03 8.55 -1.60
N VAL A 122 -6.20 8.15 -2.85
CA VAL A 122 -5.22 7.41 -3.63
C VAL A 122 -4.82 8.25 -4.83
N GLN A 123 -3.53 8.45 -5.02
CA GLN A 123 -2.95 8.98 -6.25
C GLN A 123 -2.75 7.82 -7.21
N TYR A 124 -3.35 7.92 -8.39
CA TYR A 124 -3.30 6.88 -9.43
C TYR A 124 -2.76 7.50 -10.71
N LEU A 125 -1.67 6.94 -11.24
CA LEU A 125 -1.07 7.34 -12.49
C LEU A 125 -1.07 6.13 -13.45
N PRO A 126 -1.90 6.14 -14.50
CA PRO A 126 -1.94 5.04 -15.43
C PRO A 126 -0.62 4.91 -16.20
N ALA A 127 -0.23 3.67 -16.51
CA ALA A 127 0.93 3.42 -17.35
C ALA A 127 0.76 4.09 -18.72
N GLU A 128 1.83 4.70 -19.25
CA GLU A 128 1.84 5.15 -20.63
C GLU A 128 1.72 3.94 -21.55
N ARG A 129 0.54 3.73 -22.13
CA ARG A 129 0.37 2.73 -23.18
C ARG A 129 0.90 3.33 -24.48
N PRO A 130 1.79 2.63 -25.22
CA PRO A 130 2.06 3.03 -26.59
C PRO A 130 0.75 2.94 -27.38
N VAL A 131 0.39 4.04 -28.04
CA VAL A 131 -0.68 4.02 -29.04
C VAL A 131 -0.14 3.20 -30.21
N GLU A 132 -0.57 1.94 -30.34
CA GLU A 132 -0.37 1.21 -31.60
C GLU A 132 -1.07 2.01 -32.71
N ALA A 133 -0.26 2.41 -33.71
CA ALA A 133 -0.68 3.15 -34.90
C ALA A 133 -1.06 2.19 -36.03
#